data_AF-A0A2V9KN59-F1
#
_entry.id   AF-A0A2V9KN59-F1
#
_cell.length_a   1.000
_cell.length_b   1.000
_cell.length_c   1.000
_cell.angle_alpha   90.00
_cell.angle_beta   90.00
_cell.angle_gamma   90.00
#
_symmetry.space_group_name_H-M   'P 1'
#
loop_
_entity.id
_entity.type
_entity.pdbx_description
1 polymer ?
#
loop_
_entity_poly.entity_id
_entity_poly.type
_entity_poly.pdbx_seq_one_letter_code
_entity_poly.pdbx_strand_id
1 'polypeptide(L)'
;MTGRPLAGVIPILHISYDSDGSIDLAGLEREIDWIHRQGVDGCAIALVTDIRRLRRDERLALIDAVARLSGARGSLVASVSAATTGQALEYGRAAESARYDAIMAIPPLGGGDLEGHFRRLADEVDLPLIVQDASSYVGDPMTIEFQVALLERYGPEKILYKPEGAPIGPNVTRLKQATGGAARIFEGSGGLYLVDSFRRGITGVMPGCELL
;
A
#
# COMPACT_ATOMS: atom_id res chain seq x y z
N MET A 1 -4.90 11.82 -12.25
CA MET A 1 -4.70 10.36 -12.29
C MET A 1 -3.91 10.01 -13.55
N THR A 2 -2.87 9.19 -13.44
CA THR A 2 -2.10 8.74 -14.62
C THR A 2 -2.79 7.61 -15.40
N GLY A 3 -3.89 7.07 -14.87
CA GLY A 3 -4.74 6.08 -15.55
C GLY A 3 -4.11 4.68 -15.68
N ARG A 4 -2.97 4.42 -15.02
CA ARG A 4 -2.31 3.12 -15.03
C ARG A 4 -3.06 2.12 -14.13
N PRO A 5 -3.45 0.93 -14.63
CA PRO A 5 -4.02 -0.11 -13.78
C PRO A 5 -2.99 -0.60 -12.76
N LEU A 6 -3.36 -0.65 -11.48
CA LEU A 6 -2.55 -1.27 -10.44
C LEU A 6 -2.61 -2.79 -10.58
N ALA A 7 -1.49 -3.42 -10.96
CA ALA A 7 -1.34 -4.86 -11.09
C ALA A 7 0.15 -5.27 -11.06
N GLY A 8 0.39 -6.58 -11.02
CA GLY A 8 1.74 -7.14 -11.15
C GLY A 8 2.59 -7.01 -9.89
N VAL A 9 3.88 -6.74 -10.04
CA VAL A 9 4.87 -6.71 -8.94
C VAL A 9 5.15 -5.26 -8.55
N ILE A 10 4.73 -4.87 -7.35
CA ILE A 10 4.88 -3.51 -6.81
C ILE A 10 5.66 -3.59 -5.48
N PRO A 11 7.00 -3.72 -5.52
CA PRO A 11 7.82 -3.86 -4.33
C PRO A 11 7.73 -2.64 -3.40
N ILE A 12 7.89 -2.90 -2.11
CA ILE A 12 8.04 -1.88 -1.08
C ILE A 12 9.51 -1.47 -1.00
N LEU A 13 9.80 -0.20 -1.27
CA LEU A 13 11.14 0.38 -1.23
C LEU A 13 11.75 0.34 0.16
N HIS A 14 13.06 0.25 0.25
CA HIS A 14 13.80 0.54 1.47
C HIS A 14 14.19 2.02 1.50
N ILE A 15 14.64 2.46 2.66
CA ILE A 15 15.42 3.68 2.80
C ILE A 15 16.67 3.38 3.60
N SER A 16 17.75 4.03 3.22
CA SER A 16 18.97 4.12 3.99
C SER A 16 19.15 5.56 4.48
N TYR A 17 20.03 5.74 5.46
CA TYR A 17 20.30 7.05 6.04
C TYR A 17 21.77 7.39 5.90
N ASP A 18 22.05 8.66 5.65
CA ASP A 18 23.40 9.22 5.72
C ASP A 18 23.88 9.28 7.18
N SER A 19 25.19 9.53 7.38
CA SER A 19 25.79 9.58 8.72
C SER A 19 25.21 10.67 9.63
N ASP A 20 24.57 11.68 9.05
CA ASP A 20 23.88 12.76 9.78
C ASP A 20 22.41 12.42 10.10
N GLY A 21 21.93 11.24 9.69
CA GLY A 21 20.57 10.76 9.90
C GLY A 21 19.55 11.22 8.86
N SER A 22 19.96 11.98 7.84
CA SER A 22 19.10 12.31 6.70
C SER A 22 18.91 11.10 5.78
N ILE A 23 17.83 11.09 4.97
CA ILE A 23 17.57 9.99 4.03
C ILE A 23 18.61 10.04 2.90
N ASP A 24 19.30 8.92 2.64
CA ASP A 24 20.20 8.77 1.49
C ASP A 24 19.39 8.69 0.19
N LEU A 25 19.14 9.86 -0.41
CA LEU A 25 18.40 9.99 -1.66
C LEU A 25 19.14 9.36 -2.85
N ALA A 26 20.47 9.34 -2.83
CA ALA A 26 21.26 8.71 -3.89
C ALA A 26 21.15 7.18 -3.81
N GLY A 27 21.11 6.61 -2.60
CA GLY A 27 20.80 5.21 -2.34
C GLY A 27 19.42 4.82 -2.81
N LEU A 28 18.41 5.63 -2.48
CA LEU A 28 17.04 5.44 -2.94
C LEU A 28 16.95 5.44 -4.47
N GLU A 29 17.61 6.37 -5.15
CA GLU A 29 17.66 6.42 -6.62
C GLU A 29 18.30 5.15 -7.21
N ARG A 30 19.40 4.66 -6.63
CA ARG A 30 20.04 3.40 -7.05
C ARG A 30 19.15 2.19 -6.86
N GLU A 31 18.40 2.11 -5.75
CA GLU A 31 17.44 1.02 -5.51
C GLU A 31 16.30 1.06 -6.53
N ILE A 32 15.68 2.25 -6.74
CA ILE A 32 14.62 2.45 -7.75
C ILE A 32 15.13 2.04 -9.14
N ASP A 33 16.35 2.44 -9.50
CA ASP A 33 16.97 2.05 -10.75
C ASP A 33 17.14 0.54 -10.89
N TRP A 34 17.54 -0.13 -9.80
CA TRP A 34 17.75 -1.56 -9.79
C TRP A 34 16.43 -2.33 -9.93
N ILE A 35 15.39 -1.99 -9.15
CA ILE A 35 14.11 -2.72 -9.23
C ILE A 35 13.47 -2.60 -10.62
N HIS A 36 13.56 -1.43 -11.26
CA HIS A 36 13.01 -1.23 -12.61
C HIS A 36 13.79 -2.02 -13.67
N ARG A 37 15.09 -2.27 -13.47
CA ARG A 37 15.85 -3.20 -14.32
C ARG A 37 15.42 -4.66 -14.16
N GLN A 38 14.82 -5.04 -13.01
CA GLN A 38 14.22 -6.36 -12.82
C GLN A 38 12.84 -6.50 -13.47
N GLY A 39 12.27 -5.42 -14.02
CA GLY A 39 10.99 -5.45 -14.73
C GLY A 39 9.77 -5.43 -13.81
N VAL A 40 9.86 -4.78 -12.65
CA VAL A 40 8.70 -4.53 -11.78
C VAL A 40 7.71 -3.56 -12.43
N ASP A 41 6.44 -3.63 -12.03
CA ASP A 41 5.36 -2.82 -12.59
C ASP A 41 5.20 -1.46 -11.90
N GLY A 42 5.93 -1.24 -10.81
CA GLY A 42 5.85 -0.03 -9.99
C GLY A 42 6.68 -0.14 -8.73
N CYS A 43 6.42 0.75 -7.77
CA CYS A 43 6.96 0.64 -6.42
C CYS A 43 6.05 1.33 -5.40
N ALA A 44 6.25 1.00 -4.13
CA ALA A 44 5.49 1.57 -3.03
C ALA A 44 6.39 2.00 -1.88
N ILE A 45 5.91 2.95 -1.07
CA ILE A 45 6.46 3.22 0.26
C ILE A 45 5.49 2.69 1.32
N ALA A 46 5.98 1.91 2.27
CA ALA A 46 5.17 1.33 3.34
C ALA A 46 6.02 1.03 4.60
N LEU A 47 5.61 0.04 5.39
CA LEU A 47 6.27 -0.26 6.67
C LEU A 47 7.72 -0.74 6.53
N VAL A 48 8.08 -1.43 5.43
CA VAL A 48 9.47 -1.80 5.10
C VAL A 48 10.34 -0.56 4.86
N THR A 49 9.75 0.48 4.25
CA THR A 49 10.36 1.81 4.07
C THR A 49 10.49 2.60 5.39
N ASP A 50 10.15 2.00 6.52
CA ASP A 50 10.28 2.59 7.86
C ASP A 50 9.56 3.94 8.06
N ILE A 51 8.46 4.15 7.32
CA ILE A 51 7.65 5.39 7.30
C ILE A 51 7.13 5.87 8.66
N ARG A 52 7.21 5.02 9.70
CA ARG A 52 6.78 5.34 11.07
C ARG A 52 7.88 6.00 11.91
N ARG A 53 9.14 5.87 11.52
CA ARG A 53 10.27 6.54 12.20
C ARG A 53 10.55 7.93 11.65
N LEU A 54 10.06 8.21 10.45
CA LEU A 54 10.20 9.52 9.83
C LEU A 54 9.36 10.57 10.55
N ARG A 55 9.95 11.75 10.74
CA ARG A 55 9.19 12.95 11.08
C ARG A 55 8.26 13.32 9.93
N ARG A 56 7.27 14.16 10.23
CA ARG A 56 6.28 14.62 9.25
C ARG A 56 6.94 15.24 8.01
N ASP A 57 7.91 16.13 8.20
CA ASP A 57 8.66 16.79 7.14
C ASP A 57 9.44 15.80 6.27
N GLU A 58 10.12 14.84 6.90
CA GLU A 58 10.85 13.78 6.18
C GLU A 58 9.92 12.89 5.37
N ARG A 59 8.74 12.55 5.91
CA ARG A 59 7.77 11.72 5.20
C ARG A 59 7.16 12.43 4.00
N LEU A 60 6.88 13.73 4.10
CA LEU A 60 6.43 14.54 2.98
C LEU A 60 7.53 14.67 1.90
N ALA A 61 8.78 14.88 2.32
CA ALA A 61 9.93 14.93 1.40
C ALA A 61 10.16 13.58 0.70
N LEU A 62 9.99 12.45 1.41
CA LEU A 62 10.11 11.12 0.82
C LEU A 62 9.04 10.86 -0.25
N ILE A 63 7.78 11.25 0.00
CA ILE A 63 6.68 11.14 -0.98
C ILE A 63 7.05 11.89 -2.27
N ASP A 64 7.53 13.14 -2.15
CA ASP A 64 7.94 13.94 -3.31
C ASP A 64 9.15 13.33 -4.04
N ALA A 65 10.17 12.89 -3.29
CA ALA A 65 11.37 12.30 -3.85
C ALA A 65 11.07 11.01 -4.65
N VAL A 66 10.25 10.10 -4.10
CA VAL A 66 9.88 8.86 -4.79
C VAL A 66 9.04 9.16 -6.04
N ALA A 67 8.10 10.11 -5.97
CA ALA A 67 7.35 10.54 -7.15
C ALA A 67 8.26 11.05 -8.27
N ARG A 68 9.24 11.91 -7.93
CA ARG A 68 10.21 12.44 -8.89
C ARG A 68 11.08 11.34 -9.51
N LEU A 69 11.52 10.37 -8.71
CA LEU A 69 12.46 9.32 -9.14
C LEU A 69 11.79 8.18 -9.92
N SER A 70 10.52 7.87 -9.62
CA SER A 70 9.85 6.65 -10.09
C SER A 70 8.51 6.89 -10.81
N GLY A 71 7.90 8.07 -10.71
CA GLY A 71 6.52 8.30 -11.21
C GLY A 71 6.32 8.08 -12.71
N ALA A 72 7.36 8.28 -13.52
CA ALA A 72 7.29 7.99 -14.95
C ALA A 72 7.43 6.49 -15.29
N ARG A 73 7.88 5.66 -14.34
CA ARG A 73 8.45 4.32 -14.57
C ARG A 73 7.54 3.17 -14.15
N GLY A 74 6.37 3.43 -13.60
CA GLY A 74 5.42 2.41 -13.18
C GLY A 74 4.36 2.97 -12.26
N SER A 75 3.61 2.10 -11.60
CA SER A 75 2.63 2.51 -10.59
C SER A 75 3.31 2.96 -9.29
N LEU A 76 2.77 4.01 -8.66
CA LEU A 76 3.22 4.46 -7.34
C LEU A 76 2.13 4.32 -6.28
N VAL A 77 2.49 3.67 -5.17
CA VAL A 77 1.61 3.55 -3.99
C VAL A 77 2.26 4.16 -2.76
N ALA A 78 1.53 5.03 -2.06
CA ALA A 78 1.98 5.61 -0.79
C ALA A 78 1.18 5.03 0.37
N SER A 79 1.85 4.37 1.32
CA SER A 79 1.19 4.10 2.59
C SER A 79 1.02 5.39 3.38
N VAL A 80 -0.23 5.67 3.76
CA VAL A 80 -0.63 6.85 4.54
C VAL A 80 -0.86 6.53 6.01
N SER A 81 -0.66 5.28 6.42
CA SER A 81 -0.79 4.81 7.81
C SER A 81 -0.03 5.72 8.78
N ALA A 82 -0.73 6.28 9.77
CA ALA A 82 -0.22 7.26 10.71
C ALA A 82 -0.87 7.11 12.09
N ALA A 83 -0.43 7.89 13.08
CA ALA A 83 -0.98 7.82 14.43
C ALA A 83 -2.43 8.27 14.53
N THR A 84 -2.90 9.08 13.57
CA THR A 84 -4.28 9.58 13.52
C THR A 84 -4.81 9.60 12.09
N THR A 85 -6.13 9.52 11.92
CA THR A 85 -6.79 9.69 10.62
C THR A 85 -6.47 11.06 10.01
N GLY A 86 -6.34 12.12 10.83
CA GLY A 86 -5.98 13.45 10.34
C GLY A 86 -4.59 13.49 9.68
N GLN A 87 -3.60 12.85 10.29
CA GLN A 87 -2.27 12.71 9.68
C GLN A 87 -2.29 11.79 8.45
N ALA A 88 -3.09 10.73 8.45
CA ALA A 88 -3.22 9.86 7.29
C ALA A 88 -3.79 10.62 6.08
N LEU A 89 -4.80 11.47 6.31
CA LEU A 89 -5.35 12.36 5.27
C LEU A 89 -4.32 13.37 4.76
N GLU A 90 -3.46 13.89 5.64
CA GLU A 90 -2.37 14.77 5.22
C GLU A 90 -1.40 14.09 4.26
N TYR A 91 -0.96 12.87 4.58
CA TYR A 91 -0.10 12.10 3.69
C TYR A 91 -0.82 11.67 2.40
N GLY A 92 -2.13 11.40 2.47
CA GLY A 92 -2.96 11.14 1.30
C GLY A 92 -2.99 12.31 0.33
N ARG A 93 -3.19 13.53 0.84
CA ARG A 93 -3.15 14.77 0.03
C ARG A 93 -1.78 15.07 -0.56
N ALA A 94 -0.72 14.74 0.18
CA ALA A 94 0.64 14.82 -0.34
C ALA A 94 0.84 13.84 -1.51
N ALA A 95 0.37 12.60 -1.38
CA ALA A 95 0.43 11.59 -2.43
C ALA A 95 -0.38 12.01 -3.69
N GLU A 96 -1.57 12.59 -3.50
CA GLU A 96 -2.37 13.18 -4.60
C GLU A 96 -1.60 14.26 -5.35
N SER A 97 -1.04 15.22 -4.60
CA SER A 97 -0.30 16.35 -5.15
C SER A 97 0.93 15.87 -5.93
N ALA A 98 1.60 14.83 -5.42
CA ALA A 98 2.72 14.16 -6.05
C ALA A 98 2.32 13.17 -7.16
N ARG A 99 1.02 13.06 -7.49
CA ARG A 99 0.44 12.22 -8.56
C ARG A 99 0.72 10.71 -8.40
N TYR A 100 0.68 10.22 -7.16
CA TYR A 100 0.62 8.78 -6.90
C TYR A 100 -0.63 8.14 -7.54
N ASP A 101 -0.61 6.83 -7.72
CA ASP A 101 -1.69 6.07 -8.33
C ASP A 101 -2.64 5.44 -7.31
N ALA A 102 -2.16 5.20 -6.08
CA ALA A 102 -2.99 4.82 -4.95
C ALA A 102 -2.36 5.22 -3.62
N ILE A 103 -3.21 5.24 -2.60
CA ILE A 103 -2.79 5.22 -1.20
C ILE A 103 -3.04 3.84 -0.59
N MET A 104 -2.30 3.51 0.47
CA MET A 104 -2.48 2.29 1.24
C MET A 104 -2.59 2.61 2.73
N ALA A 105 -3.53 1.98 3.43
CA ALA A 105 -3.71 2.22 4.87
C ALA A 105 -4.00 0.93 5.64
N ILE A 106 -3.46 0.86 6.86
CA ILE A 106 -3.77 -0.15 7.87
C ILE A 106 -4.89 0.38 8.80
N PRO A 107 -5.54 -0.49 9.60
CA PRO A 107 -6.46 -0.07 10.66
C PRO A 107 -5.87 1.03 11.59
N PRO A 108 -6.70 1.87 12.21
CA PRO A 108 -6.22 2.91 13.12
C PRO A 108 -5.38 2.32 14.26
N LEU A 109 -4.19 2.89 14.46
CA LEU A 109 -3.25 2.44 15.48
C LEU A 109 -3.80 2.68 16.89
N GLY A 110 -3.67 1.68 17.76
CA GLY A 110 -4.16 1.76 19.14
C GLY A 110 -5.68 1.55 19.29
N GLY A 111 -6.35 1.08 18.23
CA GLY A 111 -7.80 0.95 18.18
C GLY A 111 -8.50 2.26 17.81
N GLY A 112 -9.81 2.19 17.62
CA GLY A 112 -10.62 3.35 17.25
C GLY A 112 -11.71 3.01 16.26
N ASP A 113 -12.32 4.05 15.71
CA ASP A 113 -13.36 3.93 14.71
C ASP A 113 -12.78 3.47 13.36
N LEU A 114 -12.75 2.15 13.17
CA LEU A 114 -12.27 1.49 11.96
C LEU A 114 -13.06 1.94 10.72
N GLU A 115 -14.38 1.99 10.83
CA GLU A 115 -15.26 2.34 9.71
C GLU A 115 -15.09 3.81 9.33
N GLY A 116 -15.14 4.71 10.31
CA GLY A 116 -14.91 6.14 10.09
C GLY A 116 -13.51 6.43 9.55
N HIS A 117 -12.47 5.70 9.99
CA HIS A 117 -11.12 5.85 9.47
C HIS A 117 -11.06 5.57 7.95
N PHE A 118 -11.47 4.38 7.52
CA PHE A 118 -11.40 4.00 6.10
C PHE A 118 -12.37 4.79 5.23
N ARG A 119 -13.56 5.13 5.71
CA ARG A 119 -14.51 5.97 4.97
C ARG A 119 -13.96 7.36 4.73
N ARG A 120 -13.36 8.00 5.74
CA ARG A 120 -12.75 9.32 5.56
C ARG A 120 -11.61 9.29 4.57
N LEU A 121 -10.75 8.27 4.60
CA LEU A 121 -9.70 8.11 3.60
C LEU A 121 -10.27 7.93 2.18
N ALA A 122 -11.33 7.14 2.02
CA ALA A 122 -11.97 6.93 0.73
C ALA A 122 -12.75 8.17 0.22
N ASP A 123 -13.35 8.95 1.12
CA ASP A 123 -14.18 10.12 0.81
C ASP A 123 -13.34 11.39 0.58
N GLU A 124 -12.26 11.59 1.33
CA GLU A 124 -11.49 12.86 1.36
C GLU A 124 -10.18 12.82 0.56
N VAL A 125 -9.78 11.67 0.02
CA VAL A 125 -8.64 11.49 -0.89
C VAL A 125 -9.18 10.85 -2.16
N ASP A 126 -8.98 11.43 -3.32
CA ASP A 126 -9.43 11.01 -4.64
C ASP A 126 -8.77 9.71 -5.12
N LEU A 127 -7.54 9.42 -4.69
CA LEU A 127 -6.80 8.22 -5.10
C LEU A 127 -7.47 6.91 -4.64
N PRO A 128 -7.37 5.82 -5.43
CA PRO A 128 -7.69 4.47 -4.96
C PRO A 128 -7.01 4.15 -3.63
N LEU A 129 -7.73 3.43 -2.77
CA LEU A 129 -7.30 3.03 -1.42
C LEU A 129 -7.13 1.53 -1.35
N ILE A 130 -5.89 1.11 -1.07
CA ILE A 130 -5.55 -0.27 -0.72
C ILE A 130 -5.75 -0.43 0.80
N VAL A 131 -6.75 -1.21 1.17
CA VAL A 131 -7.06 -1.62 2.55
C VAL A 131 -6.12 -2.75 2.93
N GLN A 132 -5.14 -2.47 3.79
CA GLN A 132 -4.15 -3.44 4.24
C GLN A 132 -4.57 -4.05 5.58
N ASP A 133 -4.87 -5.35 5.58
CA ASP A 133 -5.10 -6.13 6.81
C ASP A 133 -3.76 -6.58 7.38
N ALA A 134 -3.08 -5.66 8.07
CA ALA A 134 -1.78 -5.86 8.71
C ALA A 134 -1.87 -6.60 10.07
N SER A 135 -2.94 -7.35 10.33
CA SER A 135 -3.20 -8.01 11.62
C SER A 135 -2.17 -9.06 12.04
N SER A 136 -1.34 -9.55 11.12
CA SER A 136 -0.19 -10.41 11.45
C SER A 136 0.85 -9.71 12.35
N TYR A 137 0.85 -8.37 12.40
CA TYR A 137 1.73 -7.60 13.29
C TYR A 137 1.08 -6.32 13.85
N VAL A 138 -0.18 -6.00 13.53
CA VAL A 138 -0.95 -4.86 14.07
C VAL A 138 -2.39 -5.25 14.38
N GLY A 139 -2.71 -5.46 15.67
CA GLY A 139 -4.09 -5.56 16.14
C GLY A 139 -4.85 -6.78 15.64
N ASP A 140 -6.18 -6.64 15.57
CA ASP A 140 -7.09 -7.73 15.20
C ASP A 140 -7.37 -7.76 13.69
N PRO A 141 -7.65 -8.95 13.11
CA PRO A 141 -8.00 -9.08 11.69
C PRO A 141 -9.32 -8.38 11.35
N MET A 142 -9.36 -7.75 10.18
CA MET A 142 -10.59 -7.18 9.65
C MET A 142 -11.52 -8.29 9.14
N THR A 143 -12.80 -8.21 9.49
CA THR A 143 -13.80 -9.18 9.00
C THR A 143 -13.98 -9.07 7.49
N ILE A 144 -14.39 -10.16 6.85
CA ILE A 144 -14.68 -10.17 5.41
C ILE A 144 -15.91 -9.29 5.14
N GLU A 145 -16.89 -9.31 6.03
CA GLU A 145 -18.11 -8.51 5.96
C GLU A 145 -17.79 -7.01 5.92
N PHE A 146 -16.86 -6.55 6.76
CA PHE A 146 -16.40 -5.16 6.75
C PHE A 146 -15.71 -4.80 5.42
N GLN A 147 -14.81 -5.67 4.96
CA GLN A 147 -14.09 -5.47 3.71
C GLN A 147 -15.06 -5.39 2.52
N VAL A 148 -16.05 -6.28 2.45
CA VAL A 148 -17.10 -6.29 1.41
C VAL A 148 -17.93 -5.02 1.46
N ALA A 149 -18.36 -4.58 2.65
CA ALA A 149 -19.15 -3.36 2.79
C ALA A 149 -18.43 -2.10 2.26
N LEU A 150 -17.10 -2.01 2.44
CA LEU A 150 -16.30 -0.95 1.81
C LEU A 150 -16.32 -1.06 0.27
N LEU A 151 -16.16 -2.27 -0.29
CA LEU A 151 -16.20 -2.47 -1.74
C LEU A 151 -17.55 -2.08 -2.34
N GLU A 152 -18.64 -2.53 -1.72
CA GLU A 152 -19.99 -2.28 -2.20
C GLU A 152 -20.33 -0.79 -2.20
N ARG A 153 -19.81 -0.06 -1.20
CA ARG A 153 -20.04 1.38 -1.07
C ARG A 153 -19.26 2.20 -2.11
N TYR A 154 -18.01 1.85 -2.36
CA TYR A 154 -17.07 2.70 -3.09
C TYR A 154 -16.69 2.16 -4.48
N GLY A 155 -16.93 0.88 -4.73
CA GLY A 155 -16.61 0.19 -5.97
C GLY A 155 -15.15 -0.30 -6.08
N PRO A 156 -14.89 -1.23 -7.01
CA PRO A 156 -13.60 -1.91 -7.16
C PRO A 156 -12.49 -1.06 -7.80
N GLU A 157 -12.82 0.11 -8.35
CA GLU A 157 -11.82 1.09 -8.78
C GLU A 157 -11.28 1.91 -7.61
N LYS A 158 -12.09 2.07 -6.55
CA LYS A 158 -11.74 2.88 -5.39
C LYS A 158 -11.13 2.04 -4.27
N ILE A 159 -11.64 0.84 -4.03
CA ILE A 159 -11.19 -0.03 -2.93
C ILE A 159 -10.47 -1.26 -3.48
N LEU A 160 -9.24 -1.44 -3.03
CA LEU A 160 -8.38 -2.59 -3.29
C LEU A 160 -7.92 -3.17 -1.95
N TYR A 161 -7.34 -4.37 -1.94
CA TYR A 161 -7.01 -5.07 -0.70
C TYR A 161 -5.58 -5.58 -0.69
N LYS A 162 -4.98 -5.59 0.50
CA LYS A 162 -3.72 -6.28 0.78
C LYS A 162 -3.88 -7.11 2.07
N PRO A 163 -4.47 -8.32 1.97
CA PRO A 163 -4.73 -9.15 3.15
C PRO A 163 -3.44 -9.79 3.67
N GLU A 164 -3.15 -9.60 4.95
CA GLU A 164 -2.04 -10.27 5.65
C GLU A 164 -2.48 -10.96 6.94
N GLY A 165 -3.79 -10.93 7.26
CA GLY A 165 -4.38 -11.72 8.32
C GLY A 165 -4.38 -13.21 7.99
N ALA A 166 -3.87 -14.02 8.91
CA ALA A 166 -3.86 -15.47 8.76
C ALA A 166 -5.28 -16.06 8.94
N PRO A 167 -5.65 -17.11 8.20
CA PRO A 167 -4.90 -17.76 7.13
C PRO A 167 -5.07 -17.03 5.77
N ILE A 168 -3.95 -16.63 5.15
CA ILE A 168 -3.94 -15.74 3.97
C ILE A 168 -4.70 -16.34 2.79
N GLY A 169 -4.32 -17.53 2.31
CA GLY A 169 -4.97 -18.18 1.17
C GLY A 169 -6.51 -18.30 1.31
N PRO A 170 -7.02 -18.90 2.40
CA PRO A 170 -8.46 -18.94 2.66
C PRO A 170 -9.13 -17.56 2.72
N ASN A 171 -8.47 -16.54 3.29
CA ASN A 171 -9.01 -15.18 3.33
C ASN A 171 -9.08 -14.56 1.93
N VAL A 172 -8.09 -14.77 1.06
CA VAL A 172 -8.15 -14.39 -0.36
C VAL A 172 -9.35 -15.04 -1.05
N THR A 173 -9.57 -16.34 -0.87
CA THR A 173 -10.72 -17.04 -1.46
C THR A 173 -12.05 -16.51 -0.93
N ARG A 174 -12.18 -16.31 0.39
CA ARG A 174 -13.40 -15.77 1.01
C ARG A 174 -13.73 -14.39 0.46
N LEU A 175 -12.75 -13.50 0.39
CA LEU A 175 -12.96 -12.14 -0.12
C LEU A 175 -13.33 -12.15 -1.61
N LYS A 176 -12.67 -12.98 -2.43
CA LYS A 176 -13.04 -13.15 -3.84
C LYS A 176 -14.46 -13.68 -4.01
N GLN A 177 -14.86 -14.69 -3.24
CA GLN A 177 -16.21 -15.26 -3.32
C GLN A 177 -17.28 -14.27 -2.87
N ALA A 178 -17.07 -13.62 -1.73
CA ALA A 178 -18.02 -12.66 -1.16
C ALA A 178 -18.23 -11.42 -2.04
N THR A 179 -17.24 -11.07 -2.86
CA THR A 179 -17.30 -9.92 -3.79
C THR A 179 -17.64 -10.32 -5.23
N GLY A 180 -17.99 -11.59 -5.49
CA GLY A 180 -18.26 -12.07 -6.85
C GLY A 180 -17.06 -11.92 -7.80
N GLY A 181 -15.84 -11.92 -7.27
CA GLY A 181 -14.59 -11.75 -8.02
C GLY A 181 -14.12 -10.31 -8.18
N ALA A 182 -14.94 -9.31 -7.79
CA ALA A 182 -14.66 -7.89 -8.00
C ALA A 182 -13.47 -7.35 -7.19
N ALA A 183 -13.15 -7.96 -6.03
CA ALA A 183 -12.01 -7.54 -5.22
C ALA A 183 -10.69 -7.67 -6.00
N ARG A 184 -9.96 -6.55 -6.10
CA ARG A 184 -8.56 -6.50 -6.54
C ARG A 184 -7.67 -6.68 -5.32
N ILE A 185 -6.83 -7.71 -5.34
CA ILE A 185 -6.11 -8.19 -4.15
C ILE A 185 -4.61 -8.22 -4.46
N PHE A 186 -3.81 -7.61 -3.61
CA PHE A 186 -2.36 -7.71 -3.61
C PHE A 186 -1.91 -8.65 -2.49
N GLU A 187 -1.17 -9.68 -2.84
CA GLU A 187 -0.45 -10.49 -1.85
C GLU A 187 0.62 -9.62 -1.20
N GLY A 188 0.91 -9.77 0.09
CA GLY A 188 2.20 -9.24 0.54
C GLY A 188 2.65 -9.67 1.91
N SER A 189 2.70 -10.98 2.09
CA SER A 189 3.54 -11.71 3.03
C SER A 189 5.02 -11.76 2.59
N GLY A 190 5.48 -10.76 1.84
CA GLY A 190 6.81 -10.81 1.21
C GLY A 190 6.93 -11.98 0.23
N GLY A 191 5.91 -12.27 -0.57
CA GLY A 191 5.96 -13.33 -1.58
C GLY A 191 5.92 -14.77 -1.05
N LEU A 192 5.92 -14.99 0.27
CA LEU A 192 5.88 -16.32 0.88
C LEU A 192 4.68 -17.14 0.40
N TYR A 193 3.52 -16.51 0.27
CA TYR A 193 2.28 -17.13 -0.21
C TYR A 193 1.95 -16.79 -1.68
N LEU A 194 2.93 -16.32 -2.47
CA LEU A 194 2.69 -15.88 -3.85
C LEU A 194 2.07 -16.99 -4.71
N VAL A 195 2.62 -18.21 -4.67
CA VAL A 195 2.14 -19.31 -5.53
C VAL A 195 0.70 -19.71 -5.20
N ASP A 196 0.36 -19.81 -3.91
CA ASP A 196 -1.01 -20.14 -3.46
C ASP A 196 -1.98 -19.01 -3.79
N SER A 197 -1.60 -17.76 -3.50
CA SER A 197 -2.43 -16.58 -3.73
C SER A 197 -2.65 -16.31 -5.22
N PHE A 198 -1.63 -16.53 -6.06
CA PHE A 198 -1.72 -16.45 -7.53
C PHE A 198 -2.77 -17.41 -8.08
N ARG A 199 -2.78 -18.67 -7.61
CA ARG A 199 -3.79 -19.66 -8.00
C ARG A 199 -5.21 -19.29 -7.57
N ARG A 200 -5.34 -18.40 -6.57
CA ARG A 200 -6.62 -17.87 -6.09
C ARG A 200 -7.05 -16.56 -6.78
N GLY A 201 -6.26 -16.05 -7.72
CA GLY A 201 -6.63 -14.93 -8.58
C GLY A 201 -6.37 -13.54 -7.99
N ILE A 202 -5.26 -13.35 -7.27
CA ILE A 202 -4.76 -12.02 -6.90
C ILE A 202 -4.45 -11.16 -8.15
N THR A 203 -4.51 -9.85 -7.97
CA THR A 203 -4.19 -8.82 -8.97
C THR A 203 -2.68 -8.54 -9.06
N GLY A 204 -1.96 -8.73 -7.97
CA GLY A 204 -0.52 -8.50 -7.92
C GLY A 204 0.08 -8.91 -6.57
N VAL A 205 1.34 -8.56 -6.38
CA VAL A 205 2.10 -8.79 -5.15
C VAL A 205 2.88 -7.54 -4.78
N MET A 206 3.00 -7.30 -3.48
CA MET A 206 3.75 -6.19 -2.89
C MET A 206 4.81 -6.75 -1.94
N PRO A 207 5.93 -7.29 -2.48
CA PRO A 207 7.02 -7.85 -1.68
C PRO A 207 8.00 -6.75 -1.23
N GLY A 208 9.00 -7.08 -0.40
CA GLY A 208 10.18 -6.22 -0.24
C GLY A 208 11.10 -6.28 -1.46
N CYS A 209 11.93 -5.26 -1.67
CA CYS A 209 12.87 -5.22 -2.80
C CYS A 209 13.91 -6.35 -2.78
N GLU A 210 14.24 -6.90 -1.62
CA GLU A 210 15.22 -7.97 -1.41
C GLU A 210 14.81 -9.34 -2.00
N LEU A 211 13.58 -9.44 -2.50
CA LEU A 211 12.99 -10.66 -3.06
C LEU A 211 12.83 -10.62 -4.59
N LEU A 212 13.35 -9.57 -5.24
CA LEU A 212 13.29 -9.37 -6.69
C LEU A 212 14.47 -10.03 -7.42
#